data_AF-A0A7Y6WU92-F1
#
_entry.id   AF-A0A7Y6WU92-F1
#
_cell.length_a   1.000
_cell.length_b   1.000
_cell.length_c   1.000
_cell.angle_alpha   90.00
_cell.angle_beta   90.00
_cell.angle_gamma   90.00
#
_symmetry.space_group_name_H-M   'P 1'
#
loop_
_entity.id
_entity.type
_entity.pdbx_description
1 polymer ?
#
loop_
_entity_poly.entity_id
_entity_poly.type
_entity_poly.pdbx_seq_one_letter_code
_entity_poly.pdbx_strand_id
1 'polypeptide(L)'
;MCGAFHLRHEDHEHAIANIAMALGPGAEFLFTSGAGHGFVDDELMNGVPCRYHSYRVDGDHDLLRAYGLVLETMHAAPGETVYCLSRKTG
;
A
#
# COMPACT_ATOMS: atom_id res chain seq x y z
N MET A 1 4.46 3.75 12.81
CA MET A 1 3.01 3.44 12.87
C MET A 1 2.69 2.76 11.54
N CYS A 2 2.68 1.42 11.49
CA CYS A 2 2.28 0.67 10.28
C CYS A 2 0.77 0.49 10.33
N GLY A 3 0.03 1.24 9.52
CA GLY A 3 -1.42 1.07 9.38
C GLY A 3 -1.76 0.78 7.93
N ALA A 4 -2.10 -0.47 7.61
CA ALA A 4 -2.85 -0.76 6.39
C ALA A 4 -4.24 -0.15 6.56
N PHE A 5 -4.57 0.83 5.74
CA PHE A 5 -5.96 1.24 5.57
C PHE A 5 -6.57 0.34 4.48
N HIS A 6 -7.65 -0.35 4.82
CA HIS A 6 -8.47 -1.09 3.86
C HIS A 6 -9.26 -0.06 3.04
N LEU A 7 -8.60 0.51 2.03
CA LEU A 7 -9.12 1.59 1.20
C LEU A 7 -9.73 1.06 -0.09
N ARG A 8 -10.72 1.78 -0.60
CA ARG A 8 -11.19 1.59 -1.97
C ARG A 8 -10.08 1.95 -2.94
N HIS A 9 -10.19 1.48 -4.18
CA HIS A 9 -9.22 1.70 -5.24
C HIS A 9 -8.78 3.17 -5.37
N GLU A 10 -9.75 4.09 -5.56
CA GLU A 10 -9.49 5.53 -5.71
C GLU A 10 -8.90 6.19 -4.45
N ASP A 11 -9.36 5.77 -3.27
CA ASP A 11 -8.87 6.29 -2.00
C ASP A 11 -7.42 5.84 -1.74
N HIS A 12 -7.07 4.64 -2.19
CA HIS A 12 -5.72 4.11 -2.10
C HIS A 12 -4.76 4.91 -2.98
N GLU A 13 -5.11 5.16 -4.24
CA GLU A 13 -4.29 5.98 -5.13
C GLU A 13 -4.08 7.40 -4.57
N HIS A 14 -5.15 8.04 -4.09
CA HIS A 14 -5.06 9.34 -3.44
C HIS A 14 -4.20 9.30 -2.18
N ALA A 15 -4.29 8.25 -1.36
CA ALA A 15 -3.47 8.11 -0.18
C ALA A 15 -1.98 8.05 -0.53
N ILE A 16 -1.60 7.22 -1.53
CA ILE A 16 -0.22 7.14 -1.99
C ILE A 16 0.26 8.46 -2.59
N ALA A 17 -0.57 9.13 -3.40
CA ALA A 17 -0.25 10.44 -3.95
C ALA A 17 0.00 11.48 -2.85
N ASN A 18 -0.87 11.53 -1.84
CA ASN A 18 -0.75 12.46 -0.71
C ASN A 18 0.49 12.18 0.13
N ILE A 19 0.79 10.90 0.39
CA ILE A 19 2.03 10.49 1.07
C ILE A 19 3.24 10.92 0.25
N ALA A 20 3.27 10.65 -1.05
CA ALA A 20 4.36 11.02 -1.93
C ALA A 20 4.61 12.53 -1.96
N MET A 21 3.56 13.35 -1.95
CA MET A 21 3.67 14.82 -1.88
C MET A 21 4.19 15.32 -0.53
N ALA A 22 3.87 14.63 0.56
CA ALA A 22 4.29 15.02 1.90
C ALA A 22 5.75 14.63 2.19
N LEU A 23 6.30 13.67 1.46
CA LEU A 23 7.65 13.16 1.65
C LEU A 23 8.69 14.01 0.91
N GLY A 24 9.76 14.37 1.62
CA GLY A 24 10.94 14.96 1.00
C GLY A 24 11.78 13.93 0.23
N PRO A 25 12.71 14.39 -0.63
CA PRO A 25 13.61 13.50 -1.38
C PRO A 25 14.41 12.59 -0.45
N GLY A 26 14.49 11.29 -0.80
CA GLY A 26 15.20 10.28 -0.01
C GLY A 26 14.45 9.77 1.22
N ALA A 27 13.28 10.33 1.55
CA ALA A 27 12.51 9.88 2.70
C ALA A 27 11.99 8.45 2.51
N GLU A 28 11.96 7.72 3.61
CA GLU A 28 11.50 6.33 3.67
C GLU A 28 9.99 6.27 3.88
N PHE A 29 9.35 5.34 3.18
CA PHE A 29 7.94 5.00 3.34
C PHE A 29 7.78 3.49 3.50
N LEU A 30 7.47 3.09 4.73
CA LEU A 30 7.24 1.70 5.13
C LEU A 30 5.73 1.43 5.20
N PHE A 31 5.27 0.41 4.48
CA PHE A 31 3.86 0.02 4.43
C PHE A 31 3.71 -1.50 4.33
N THR A 32 2.47 -1.98 4.38
CA THR A 32 2.13 -3.40 4.25
C THR A 32 1.23 -3.61 3.04
N SER A 33 1.56 -4.57 2.19
CA SER A 33 0.73 -5.05 1.08
C SER A 33 0.08 -6.38 1.45
N GLY A 34 -1.13 -6.62 0.95
CA GLY A 34 -1.75 -7.95 0.95
C GLY A 34 -1.14 -8.90 -0.10
N ALA A 35 -1.31 -10.20 0.09
CA ALA A 35 -0.78 -11.23 -0.82
C ALA A 35 -1.64 -11.47 -2.07
N GLY A 36 -2.93 -11.11 -2.05
CA GLY A 36 -3.89 -11.27 -3.16
C GLY A 36 -4.21 -9.95 -3.88
N HIS A 37 -4.52 -10.01 -5.19
CA HIS A 37 -4.91 -8.84 -5.99
C HIS A 37 -6.40 -8.89 -6.21
N GLY A 38 -7.06 -7.74 -6.05
CA GLY A 38 -8.45 -7.57 -6.41
C GLY A 38 -9.26 -6.86 -5.34
N PHE A 39 -10.56 -6.86 -5.58
CA PHE A 39 -11.53 -6.18 -4.76
C PHE A 39 -12.17 -7.15 -3.76
N VAL A 40 -12.28 -6.70 -2.52
CA VAL A 40 -13.00 -7.36 -1.44
C VAL A 40 -14.21 -6.49 -1.11
N ASP A 41 -15.42 -7.03 -1.26
CA ASP A 41 -16.67 -6.27 -1.08
C ASP A 41 -17.52 -6.70 0.14
N ASP A 42 -17.35 -7.94 0.58
CA ASP A 42 -18.30 -8.61 1.49
C ASP A 42 -17.64 -9.30 2.70
N GLU A 43 -16.38 -8.96 3.01
CA GLU A 43 -15.75 -9.47 4.23
C GLU A 43 -16.08 -8.62 5.45
N LEU A 44 -16.45 -9.29 6.53
CA LEU A 44 -16.62 -8.67 7.84
C LEU A 44 -15.29 -8.71 8.60
N MET A 45 -14.68 -7.55 8.83
CA MET A 45 -13.54 -7.42 9.73
C MET A 45 -14.03 -6.98 11.10
N ASN A 46 -13.96 -7.86 12.09
CA ASN A 46 -14.48 -7.62 13.46
C ASN A 46 -15.94 -7.15 13.47
N GLY A 47 -16.78 -7.71 12.60
CA GLY A 47 -18.20 -7.37 12.48
C GLY A 47 -18.48 -6.07 11.71
N VAL A 48 -17.46 -5.41 11.16
CA VAL A 48 -17.59 -4.23 10.30
C VAL A 48 -17.45 -4.66 8.84
N PRO A 49 -18.41 -4.32 7.96
CA PRO A 49 -18.24 -4.51 6.52
C PRO A 49 -17.00 -3.79 6.02
N CYS A 50 -16.06 -4.55 5.48
CA CYS A 50 -14.79 -4.05 4.97
C CYS A 50 -14.79 -4.16 3.45
N ARG A 51 -14.66 -3.00 2.79
CA ARG A 51 -14.61 -2.90 1.34
C ARG A 51 -13.30 -2.28 0.92
N TYR A 52 -12.46 -3.03 0.24
CA TYR A 52 -11.14 -2.56 -0.13
C TYR A 52 -10.59 -3.18 -1.40
N HIS A 53 -9.62 -2.50 -1.99
CA HIS A 53 -8.85 -3.01 -3.10
C HIS A 53 -7.43 -3.33 -2.63
N SER A 54 -6.98 -4.55 -2.90
CA SER A 54 -5.59 -4.96 -2.71
C SER A 54 -4.89 -4.97 -4.06
N TYR A 55 -3.85 -4.16 -4.22
CA TYR A 55 -3.06 -4.13 -5.45
C TYR A 55 -2.04 -5.26 -5.54
N ARG A 56 -1.73 -5.92 -4.41
CA ARG A 56 -0.50 -6.68 -4.19
C ARG A 56 0.74 -5.81 -4.39
N VAL A 57 1.87 -6.41 -4.04
CA VAL A 57 3.21 -5.90 -4.28
C VAL A 57 3.41 -5.34 -5.69
N ASP A 58 3.00 -6.07 -6.72
CA ASP A 58 3.29 -5.65 -8.12
C ASP A 58 2.50 -4.38 -8.49
N GLY A 59 1.21 -4.32 -8.13
CA GLY A 59 0.41 -3.13 -8.38
C GLY A 59 0.84 -1.94 -7.51
N ASP A 60 1.21 -2.19 -6.25
CA ASP A 60 1.77 -1.16 -5.37
C ASP A 60 3.08 -0.61 -5.94
N HIS A 61 3.94 -1.46 -6.51
CA HIS A 61 5.19 -1.03 -7.14
C HIS A 61 4.95 -0.07 -8.32
N ASP A 62 4.01 -0.38 -9.21
CA ASP A 62 3.67 0.48 -10.34
C ASP A 62 3.07 1.81 -9.86
N LEU A 63 2.19 1.77 -8.86
CA LEU A 63 1.57 2.95 -8.27
C LEU A 63 2.60 3.86 -7.58
N LEU A 64 3.51 3.28 -6.78
CA LEU A 64 4.61 4.01 -6.15
C LEU A 64 5.48 4.70 -7.20
N ARG A 65 5.83 3.99 -8.28
CA ARG A 65 6.65 4.53 -9.36
C ARG A 65 5.97 5.73 -10.03
N ALA A 66 4.66 5.68 -10.23
CA ALA A 66 3.90 6.79 -10.81
C ALA A 66 4.00 8.08 -9.98
N TYR A 67 4.16 7.97 -8.65
CA TYR A 67 4.31 9.11 -7.74
C TYR A 67 5.77 9.38 -7.30
N GLY A 68 6.73 8.81 -8.02
CA GLY A 68 8.16 9.03 -7.78
C GLY A 68 8.64 8.40 -6.48
N LEU A 69 8.11 7.25 -6.11
CA LEU A 69 8.64 6.36 -5.06
C LEU A 69 9.23 5.11 -5.73
N VAL A 70 10.31 4.58 -5.16
CA VAL A 70 10.92 3.31 -5.59
C VAL A 70 10.79 2.29 -4.47
N LEU A 71 10.29 1.11 -4.78
CA LEU A 71 10.27 -0.02 -3.84
C LEU A 71 11.69 -0.60 -3.73
N GLU A 72 12.26 -0.58 -2.53
CA GLU A 72 13.65 -1.01 -2.29
C GLU A 72 13.74 -2.44 -1.79
N THR A 73 12.89 -2.82 -0.83
CA THR A 73 12.91 -4.16 -0.25
C THR A 73 11.54 -4.60 0.23
N MET A 74 11.39 -5.91 0.33
CA MET A 74 10.18 -6.59 0.76
C MET A 74 10.51 -7.69 1.76
N HIS A 75 9.64 -7.87 2.75
CA HIS A 75 9.73 -8.95 3.71
C HIS A 75 8.38 -9.63 3.87
N ALA A 76 8.31 -10.91 3.49
CA ALA A 76 7.12 -11.72 3.70
C ALA A 76 6.91 -11.99 5.19
N ALA A 77 5.72 -11.66 5.70
CA ALA A 77 5.30 -11.92 7.06
C ALA A 77 4.38 -13.14 7.13
N PRO A 78 4.24 -13.80 8.29
CA PRO A 78 3.16 -14.75 8.51
C PRO A 78 1.79 -14.10 8.26
N GLY A 79 0.87 -14.81 7.61
CA GLY A 79 -0.51 -14.34 7.41
C GLY A 79 -0.74 -13.45 6.18
N GLU A 80 -0.26 -13.88 5.01
CA GLU A 80 -0.55 -13.24 3.70
C GLU A 80 -0.22 -11.74 3.62
N THR A 81 0.69 -11.26 4.46
CA THR A 81 1.10 -9.86 4.53
C THR A 81 2.56 -9.72 4.10
N VAL A 82 2.86 -8.68 3.33
CA VAL A 82 4.22 -8.34 2.90
C VAL A 82 4.55 -6.94 3.42
N TYR A 83 5.66 -6.79 4.14
CA TYR A 83 6.21 -5.48 4.49
C TYR A 83 7.00 -4.94 3.31
N CYS A 84 6.73 -3.70 2.92
CA CYS A 84 7.32 -3.04 1.77
C CYS A 84 7.99 -1.75 2.23
N LEU A 85 9.29 -1.62 1.94
CA LEU A 85 10.03 -0.37 2.13
C LEU A 85 10.24 0.30 0.78
N SER A 86 9.78 1.54 0.67
CA SER A 86 10.01 2.39 -0.49
C SER A 86 10.71 3.69 -0.11
N ARG A 87 11.29 4.35 -1.11
CA ARG A 87 12.01 5.62 -0.93
C ARG A 87 11.54 6.66 -1.95
N LYS A 88 11.33 7.89 -1.48
CA LYS A 88 10.96 9.01 -2.34
C LYS A 88 12.16 9.38 -3.23
N THR A 89 11.93 9.36 -4.53
CA THR A 89 12.86 9.88 -5.54
C THR A 89 12.50 11.31 -5.89
N GLY A 90 13.52 12.09 -6.25
CA GLY A 90 13.36 13.43 -6.83
C GLY A 90 12.93 14.45 -5.80
#